data_AF-A0A7C6BZS3-F1
#
_entry.id   AF-A0A7C6BZS3-F1
#
_cell.length_a   1.000
_cell.length_b   1.000
_cell.length_c   1.000
_cell.angle_alpha   90.00
_cell.angle_beta   90.00
_cell.angle_gamma   90.00
#
_symmetry.space_group_name_H-M   'P 1'
#
loop_
_entity.id
_entity.type
_entity.pdbx_description
1 polymer ?
#
loop_
_entity_poly.entity_id
_entity_poly.type
_entity_poly.pdbx_seq_one_letter_code
_entity_poly.pdbx_strand_id
1 'polypeptide(L)'
;MNKITNNQQIVLDGKSQNNMLQSESQKLYLTNLQAYSEQLTQQKGKQPTYFIQTFGCQQNENDSEIIAGIMDASGFALVDNYEIADISIINTCSIRENADTRLFGHLGILKTLQQKNPQRFTILCGCMMTQDQHLEKIKKSFAFVNLVFGPHDIFRLPQLLWDSLVNEKRVVAVSKQNLMVEQEYLPITRSRKFRALVSIMYGCNNFCTFCIVPYTRGRELSRSFTSIYQEIIGLAKDGYTEIMLLGQNVNAWGKDFRGIVEGPKNFAELLETVAQIDGLKRIRYMSPNPRDIDQQLIEIIGKYENIEPHMHLPLQSGSDRILKLMHRRHNRARYLEIVQQLRMARPEISITTDIIVGFPSETEQDFADTLDLMRQVKFDSAFTFIYSPREGTPAAEYEYDLDRQVINQRFERLVELQNMHSLEANQKVIGQTVEVLLEGVSHGDSDILTGRTADFKLINLAVPEDIREKLPADAFNDQNTLNSDYFEAKYCLVELIKAKTFSIEGVMKQLIC
;
A
#
# COMPACT_ATOMS: atom_id res chain seq x y z
N MET A 1 -39.06 -16.66 -48.12
CA MET A 1 -39.01 -17.55 -46.94
C MET A 1 -37.56 -17.60 -46.46
N ASN A 2 -37.40 -17.49 -45.13
CA ASN A 2 -36.20 -17.71 -44.31
C ASN A 2 -35.15 -16.60 -44.18
N LYS A 3 -35.39 -15.78 -43.13
CA LYS A 3 -34.39 -15.16 -42.25
C LYS A 3 -33.57 -16.23 -41.53
N ILE A 4 -32.28 -15.99 -41.33
CA ILE A 4 -31.54 -16.52 -40.17
C ILE A 4 -30.72 -15.36 -39.59
N THR A 5 -31.21 -14.84 -38.46
CA THR A 5 -30.49 -13.98 -37.52
C THR A 5 -29.70 -14.88 -36.58
N ASN A 6 -28.36 -14.77 -36.57
CA ASN A 6 -27.50 -15.41 -35.57
C ASN A 6 -27.37 -14.48 -34.36
N ASN A 7 -28.12 -14.77 -33.29
CA ASN A 7 -27.80 -14.34 -31.94
C ASN A 7 -26.73 -15.30 -31.39
N GLN A 8 -25.48 -14.84 -31.30
CA GLN A 8 -24.49 -15.51 -30.45
C GLN A 8 -24.76 -15.11 -28.99
N GLN A 9 -25.42 -16.01 -28.26
CA GLN A 9 -25.46 -15.97 -26.80
C GLN A 9 -24.03 -16.21 -26.28
N ILE A 10 -23.44 -15.20 -25.66
CA ILE A 10 -22.20 -15.33 -24.88
C ILE A 10 -22.57 -16.17 -23.65
N VAL A 11 -22.14 -17.44 -23.63
CA VAL A 11 -22.28 -18.31 -22.46
C VAL A 11 -21.19 -17.92 -21.47
N LEU A 12 -21.54 -17.04 -20.52
CA LEU A 12 -20.71 -16.73 -19.36
C LEU A 12 -20.59 -17.97 -18.46
N ASP A 13 -19.39 -18.28 -17.98
CA ASP A 13 -19.18 -19.39 -17.05
C ASP A 13 -19.89 -19.16 -15.70
N GLY A 14 -20.06 -20.22 -14.90
CA GLY A 14 -20.80 -20.14 -13.63
C GLY A 14 -20.19 -19.20 -12.57
N LYS A 15 -18.92 -18.79 -12.71
CA LYS A 15 -18.27 -17.83 -11.81
C LYS A 15 -18.55 -16.38 -12.23
N SER A 16 -18.46 -16.09 -13.53
CA SER A 16 -18.75 -14.79 -14.12
C SER A 16 -20.22 -14.40 -13.98
N GLN A 17 -21.16 -15.34 -14.11
CA GLN A 17 -22.58 -15.08 -13.82
C GLN A 17 -22.82 -14.71 -12.34
N ASN A 18 -22.14 -15.37 -11.41
CA ASN A 18 -22.28 -15.12 -9.97
C ASN A 18 -21.67 -13.77 -9.57
N ASN A 19 -20.53 -13.40 -10.17
CA ASN A 19 -19.91 -12.08 -9.97
C ASN A 19 -20.79 -10.94 -10.52
N MET A 20 -21.43 -11.16 -11.67
CA MET A 20 -22.33 -10.16 -12.28
C MET A 20 -23.57 -9.91 -11.42
N LEU A 21 -24.22 -10.97 -10.92
CA LEU A 21 -25.37 -10.86 -10.00
C LEU A 21 -25.00 -10.16 -8.68
N GLN A 22 -23.80 -10.41 -8.15
CA GLN A 22 -23.30 -9.70 -6.97
C GLN A 22 -23.06 -8.22 -7.27
N SER A 23 -22.49 -7.88 -8.42
CA SER A 23 -22.28 -6.49 -8.84
C SER A 23 -23.59 -5.70 -8.94
N GLU A 24 -24.61 -6.26 -9.60
CA GLU A 24 -25.94 -5.63 -9.70
C GLU A 24 -26.58 -5.42 -8.33
N SER A 25 -26.44 -6.41 -7.44
CA SER A 25 -26.93 -6.29 -6.06
C SER A 25 -26.23 -5.15 -5.29
N GLN A 26 -24.90 -5.01 -5.40
CA GLN A 26 -24.18 -3.93 -4.72
C GLN A 26 -24.55 -2.55 -5.26
N LYS A 27 -24.77 -2.42 -6.58
CA LYS A 27 -25.26 -1.16 -7.17
C LYS A 27 -26.62 -0.77 -6.61
N LEU A 28 -27.54 -1.73 -6.43
CA LEU A 28 -28.82 -1.47 -5.79
C LEU A 28 -28.66 -0.98 -4.34
N TYR A 29 -27.77 -1.59 -3.56
CA TYR A 29 -27.49 -1.13 -2.20
C TYR A 29 -26.89 0.28 -2.16
N LEU A 30 -26.00 0.64 -3.09
CA LEU A 30 -25.48 2.01 -3.21
C LEU A 30 -26.59 3.02 -3.46
N THR A 31 -27.48 2.76 -4.43
CA THR A 31 -28.64 3.63 -4.70
C THR A 31 -29.54 3.79 -3.48
N ASN A 32 -29.80 2.68 -2.76
CA ASN A 32 -30.63 2.72 -1.56
C ASN A 32 -29.96 3.51 -0.42
N LEU A 33 -28.65 3.35 -0.24
CA LEU A 33 -27.88 4.12 0.76
C LEU A 33 -27.86 5.61 0.44
N GLN A 34 -27.71 5.97 -0.83
CA GLN A 34 -27.79 7.36 -1.28
C GLN A 34 -29.15 7.99 -0.91
N ALA A 35 -30.25 7.32 -1.26
CA ALA A 35 -31.60 7.78 -0.89
C ALA A 35 -31.79 7.89 0.63
N TYR A 36 -31.21 6.97 1.41
CA TYR A 36 -31.22 7.02 2.87
C TYR A 36 -30.41 8.22 3.41
N SER A 37 -29.23 8.50 2.85
CA SER A 37 -28.41 9.67 3.23
C SER A 37 -29.13 10.99 2.92
N GLU A 38 -29.83 11.08 1.79
CA GLU A 38 -30.65 12.25 1.45
C GLU A 38 -31.79 12.47 2.46
N GLN A 39 -32.46 11.40 2.89
CA GLN A 39 -33.48 11.48 3.94
C GLN A 39 -32.88 11.94 5.28
N LEU A 40 -31.73 11.41 5.67
CA LEU A 40 -31.02 11.86 6.88
C LEU A 40 -30.64 13.34 6.78
N THR A 41 -30.20 13.78 5.61
CA THR A 41 -29.85 15.17 5.35
C THR A 41 -31.06 16.10 5.54
N GLN A 42 -32.22 15.72 5.00
CA GLN A 42 -33.47 16.47 5.17
C GLN A 42 -33.92 16.52 6.64
N GLN A 43 -33.76 15.42 7.38
CA GLN A 43 -34.17 15.35 8.79
C GLN A 43 -33.24 16.12 9.73
N LYS A 44 -31.92 16.05 9.49
CA LYS A 44 -30.89 16.64 10.36
C LYS A 44 -30.44 18.03 9.92
N GLY A 45 -30.83 18.48 8.73
CA GLY A 45 -30.41 19.75 8.15
C GLY A 45 -28.93 19.82 7.75
N LYS A 46 -28.22 18.69 7.78
CA LYS A 46 -26.81 18.57 7.40
C LYS A 46 -26.54 17.19 6.79
N GLN A 47 -25.62 17.13 5.84
CA GLN A 47 -25.18 15.87 5.23
C GLN A 47 -24.48 14.99 6.28
N PRO A 48 -24.76 13.68 6.35
CA PRO A 48 -24.06 12.78 7.26
C PRO A 48 -22.61 12.62 6.85
N THR A 49 -21.73 12.51 7.84
CA THR A 49 -20.27 12.60 7.65
C THR A 49 -19.56 11.29 8.01
N TYR A 50 -18.40 11.05 7.39
CA TYR A 50 -17.55 9.92 7.72
C TYR A 50 -16.07 10.31 7.81
N PHE A 51 -15.31 9.52 8.57
CA PHE A 51 -13.86 9.63 8.67
C PHE A 51 -13.23 8.24 8.57
N ILE A 52 -12.10 8.14 7.86
CA ILE A 52 -11.32 6.90 7.74
C ILE A 52 -9.95 7.10 8.38
N GLN A 53 -9.68 6.35 9.45
CA GLN A 53 -8.33 6.17 9.96
C GLN A 53 -7.70 4.93 9.33
N THR A 54 -6.75 5.13 8.44
CA THR A 54 -5.97 4.04 7.85
C THR A 54 -4.74 3.73 8.70
N PHE A 55 -4.54 2.45 9.01
CA PHE A 55 -3.29 1.92 9.54
C PHE A 55 -2.75 0.85 8.59
N GLY A 56 -1.42 0.81 8.42
CA GLY A 56 -0.77 -0.32 7.77
C GLY A 56 0.08 0.03 6.57
N CYS A 57 -0.17 -0.64 5.46
CA CYS A 57 0.62 -0.52 4.22
C CYS A 57 -0.22 0.09 3.09
N GLN A 58 0.36 0.21 1.91
CA GLN A 58 -0.28 0.79 0.74
C GLN A 58 -1.48 -0.02 0.24
N GLN A 59 -1.54 -1.31 0.58
CA GLN A 59 -2.76 -2.11 0.39
C GLN A 59 -3.90 -1.62 1.28
N ASN A 60 -3.62 -1.25 2.54
CA ASN A 60 -4.63 -0.63 3.40
C ASN A 60 -5.02 0.77 2.89
N GLU A 61 -4.08 1.54 2.33
CA GLU A 61 -4.39 2.84 1.69
C GLU A 61 -5.33 2.63 0.51
N ASN A 62 -5.02 1.70 -0.40
CA ASN A 62 -5.91 1.36 -1.52
C ASN A 62 -7.28 0.85 -1.06
N ASP A 63 -7.32 -0.02 -0.03
CA ASP A 63 -8.58 -0.47 0.57
C ASP A 63 -9.40 0.72 1.09
N SER A 64 -8.76 1.73 1.67
CA SER A 64 -9.42 2.95 2.15
C SER A 64 -9.89 3.86 1.02
N GLU A 65 -9.20 3.92 -0.13
CA GLU A 65 -9.68 4.64 -1.33
C GLU A 65 -10.98 4.03 -1.87
N ILE A 66 -11.09 2.70 -1.86
CA ILE A 66 -12.32 1.98 -2.25
C ILE A 66 -13.43 2.24 -1.23
N ILE A 67 -13.12 2.16 0.07
CA ILE A 67 -14.10 2.45 1.13
C ILE A 67 -14.61 3.90 1.00
N ALA A 68 -13.71 4.88 0.80
CA ALA A 68 -14.07 6.27 0.60
C ALA A 68 -15.01 6.44 -0.60
N GLY A 69 -14.67 5.83 -1.75
CA GLY A 69 -15.54 5.86 -2.93
C GLY A 69 -16.94 5.30 -2.67
N ILE A 70 -17.04 4.20 -1.91
CA ILE A 70 -18.33 3.63 -1.52
C ILE A 70 -19.12 4.57 -0.60
N MET A 71 -18.45 5.23 0.35
CA MET A 71 -19.09 6.19 1.25
C MET A 71 -19.56 7.44 0.51
N ASP A 72 -18.74 7.99 -0.39
CA ASP A 72 -19.06 9.15 -1.22
C ASP A 72 -20.25 8.86 -2.14
N ALA A 73 -20.22 7.72 -2.85
CA ALA A 73 -21.32 7.27 -3.70
C ALA A 73 -22.60 6.98 -2.91
N SER A 74 -22.49 6.65 -1.63
CA SER A 74 -23.61 6.48 -0.71
C SER A 74 -24.12 7.82 -0.13
N GLY A 75 -23.55 8.95 -0.55
CA GLY A 75 -23.98 10.30 -0.15
C GLY A 75 -23.45 10.77 1.20
N PHE A 76 -22.42 10.14 1.76
CA PHE A 76 -21.75 10.63 2.98
C PHE A 76 -20.60 11.58 2.63
N ALA A 77 -20.33 12.57 3.49
CA ALA A 77 -19.24 13.52 3.29
C ALA A 77 -18.02 13.20 4.16
N LEU A 78 -16.83 13.19 3.56
CA LEU A 78 -15.56 13.04 4.30
C LEU A 78 -15.31 14.26 5.20
N VAL A 79 -14.80 14.01 6.41
CA VAL A 79 -14.34 15.05 7.36
C VAL A 79 -12.94 14.73 7.86
N ASP A 80 -12.25 15.70 8.49
CA ASP A 80 -10.83 15.59 8.81
C ASP A 80 -10.49 14.76 10.06
N ASN A 81 -11.47 14.49 10.93
CA ASN A 81 -11.23 13.75 12.16
C ASN A 81 -12.46 12.97 12.64
N TYR A 82 -12.19 11.95 13.46
CA TYR A 82 -13.23 11.11 14.02
C TYR A 82 -14.09 11.82 15.08
N GLU A 83 -13.72 12.99 15.62
CA GLU A 83 -14.48 13.71 16.67
C GLU A 83 -15.73 14.41 16.13
N ILE A 84 -15.70 14.79 14.86
CA ILE A 84 -16.84 15.43 14.17
C ILE A 84 -17.60 14.48 13.24
N ALA A 85 -17.04 13.31 12.92
CA ALA A 85 -17.66 12.33 12.03
C ALA A 85 -18.88 11.62 12.64
N ASP A 86 -19.95 11.46 11.87
CA ASP A 86 -21.08 10.59 12.24
C ASP A 86 -20.69 9.11 12.14
N ILE A 87 -19.85 8.75 11.16
CA ILE A 87 -19.32 7.40 10.92
C ILE A 87 -17.79 7.40 11.06
N SER A 88 -17.26 6.63 12.00
CA SER A 88 -15.81 6.43 12.18
C SER A 88 -15.39 5.06 11.66
N ILE A 89 -14.50 5.04 10.66
CA ILE A 89 -13.98 3.82 10.04
C ILE A 89 -12.51 3.64 10.42
N ILE A 90 -12.17 2.49 11.00
CA ILE A 90 -10.79 2.15 11.34
C ILE A 90 -10.34 1.00 10.43
N ASN A 91 -9.46 1.28 9.47
CA ASN A 91 -8.87 0.26 8.60
C ASN A 91 -7.54 -0.22 9.20
N THR A 92 -7.49 -1.48 9.61
CA THR A 92 -6.43 -2.04 10.43
C THR A 92 -5.44 -2.91 9.67
N CYS A 93 -4.26 -3.09 10.27
CA CYS A 93 -3.16 -3.86 9.71
C CYS A 93 -2.63 -4.86 10.73
N SER A 94 -2.43 -6.11 10.31
CA SER A 94 -1.91 -7.19 11.17
C SER A 94 -0.38 -7.27 11.17
N ILE A 95 0.30 -6.37 10.45
CA ILE A 95 1.74 -6.51 10.17
C ILE A 95 2.69 -5.51 10.81
N ARG A 96 2.21 -4.61 11.66
CA ARG A 96 3.09 -3.67 12.38
C ARG A 96 3.16 -4.04 13.86
N GLU A 97 4.33 -3.81 14.47
CA GLU A 97 4.47 -3.93 15.92
C GLU A 97 3.51 -2.96 16.63
N ASN A 98 2.96 -3.36 17.78
CA ASN A 98 2.00 -2.58 18.55
C ASN A 98 0.70 -2.20 17.82
N ALA A 99 0.37 -2.87 16.70
CA ALA A 99 -0.88 -2.65 15.98
C ALA A 99 -2.10 -2.84 16.90
N ASP A 100 -2.07 -3.87 17.76
CA ASP A 100 -3.11 -4.18 18.74
C ASP A 100 -3.31 -3.03 19.73
N THR A 101 -2.23 -2.57 20.35
CA THR A 101 -2.24 -1.47 21.31
C THR A 101 -2.83 -0.20 20.71
N ARG A 102 -2.43 0.14 19.47
CA ARG A 102 -2.97 1.29 18.75
C ARG A 102 -4.47 1.12 18.50
N LEU A 103 -4.90 -0.01 17.94
CA LEU A 103 -6.32 -0.28 17.68
C LEU A 103 -7.16 -0.13 18.96
N PHE A 104 -6.79 -0.81 20.05
CA PHE A 104 -7.57 -0.77 21.28
C PHE A 104 -7.55 0.60 21.96
N GLY A 105 -6.46 1.37 21.81
CA GLY A 105 -6.41 2.77 22.24
C GLY A 105 -7.44 3.63 21.50
N HIS A 106 -7.49 3.54 20.18
CA HIS A 106 -8.48 4.26 19.36
C HIS A 106 -9.93 3.84 19.69
N LEU A 107 -10.18 2.54 19.89
CA LEU A 107 -11.51 2.07 20.31
C LEU A 107 -11.90 2.60 21.69
N GLY A 108 -10.95 2.81 22.60
CA GLY A 108 -11.18 3.48 23.88
C GLY A 108 -11.71 4.91 23.69
N ILE A 109 -11.09 5.69 22.80
CA ILE A 109 -11.51 7.06 22.46
C ILE A 109 -12.91 7.06 21.84
N LEU A 110 -13.14 6.18 20.85
CA LEU A 110 -14.44 6.07 20.17
C LEU A 110 -15.56 5.68 21.14
N LYS A 111 -15.28 4.84 22.15
CA LYS A 111 -16.25 4.51 23.20
C LYS A 111 -16.72 5.75 23.96
N THR A 112 -15.80 6.65 24.32
CA THR A 112 -16.13 7.91 25.00
C THR A 112 -16.95 8.83 24.10
N LEU A 113 -16.65 8.88 22.80
CA LEU A 113 -17.43 9.68 21.84
C LEU A 113 -18.85 9.11 21.64
N GLN A 114 -18.99 7.79 21.55
CA GLN A 114 -20.28 7.10 21.47
C GLN A 114 -21.16 7.37 22.70
N GLN A 115 -20.56 7.42 23.90
CA GLN A 115 -21.28 7.75 25.13
C GLN A 115 -21.85 9.18 25.11
N LYS A 116 -21.14 10.12 24.46
CA LYS A 116 -21.61 11.51 24.29
C LYS A 116 -22.66 11.63 23.19
N ASN A 117 -22.53 10.86 22.11
CA ASN A 117 -23.48 10.81 21.01
C ASN A 117 -23.78 9.35 20.63
N PRO A 118 -24.88 8.77 21.15
CA PRO A 118 -25.25 7.39 20.86
C PRO A 118 -25.57 7.08 19.39
N GLN A 119 -25.78 8.10 18.55
CA GLN A 119 -26.04 7.93 17.11
C GLN A 119 -24.78 7.75 16.28
N ARG A 120 -23.59 7.85 16.88
CA ARG A 120 -22.34 7.59 16.18
C ARG A 120 -22.29 6.14 15.68
N PHE A 121 -21.62 5.94 14.55
CA PHE A 121 -21.45 4.62 13.96
C PHE A 121 -19.96 4.30 13.87
N THR A 122 -19.57 3.12 14.31
CA THR A 122 -18.18 2.67 14.27
C THR A 122 -18.04 1.43 13.39
N ILE A 123 -17.13 1.53 12.43
CA ILE A 123 -16.76 0.47 11.49
C ILE A 123 -15.31 0.07 11.75
N LEU A 124 -15.06 -1.22 11.82
CA LEU A 124 -13.72 -1.76 11.96
C LEU A 124 -13.44 -2.76 10.85
N CYS A 125 -12.36 -2.53 10.10
CA CYS A 125 -12.02 -3.36 8.95
C CYS A 125 -10.53 -3.64 8.83
N GLY A 126 -10.13 -4.39 7.81
CA GLY A 126 -8.73 -4.68 7.49
C GLY A 126 -8.21 -5.98 8.09
N CYS A 127 -6.91 -6.25 7.91
CA CYS A 127 -6.31 -7.57 8.13
C CYS A 127 -6.42 -8.07 9.58
N MET A 128 -6.48 -7.19 10.58
CA MET A 128 -6.58 -7.65 11.98
C MET A 128 -7.91 -8.34 12.27
N MET A 129 -8.96 -7.99 11.50
CA MET A 129 -10.31 -8.53 11.71
C MET A 129 -10.45 -9.98 11.27
N THR A 130 -9.45 -10.54 10.58
CA THR A 130 -9.43 -11.96 10.22
C THR A 130 -8.89 -12.85 11.33
N GLN A 131 -8.46 -12.27 12.46
CA GLN A 131 -7.93 -13.02 13.60
C GLN A 131 -9.02 -13.22 14.65
N ASP A 132 -9.34 -14.48 14.95
CA ASP A 132 -10.46 -14.86 15.81
C ASP A 132 -10.34 -14.25 17.22
N GLN A 133 -9.12 -14.15 17.77
CA GLN A 133 -8.89 -13.49 19.06
C GLN A 133 -9.32 -12.02 19.12
N HIS A 134 -9.10 -11.26 18.04
CA HIS A 134 -9.47 -9.85 17.96
C HIS A 134 -10.99 -9.72 17.87
N LEU A 135 -11.62 -10.55 17.05
CA LEU A 135 -13.08 -10.60 16.94
C LEU A 135 -13.73 -10.91 18.29
N GLU A 136 -13.21 -11.88 19.04
CA GLU A 136 -13.75 -12.21 20.37
C GLU A 136 -13.57 -11.06 21.37
N LYS A 137 -12.42 -10.38 21.36
CA LYS A 137 -12.20 -9.18 22.19
C LYS A 137 -13.12 -8.02 21.80
N ILE A 138 -13.35 -7.79 20.51
CA ILE A 138 -14.28 -6.77 20.00
C ILE A 138 -15.72 -7.11 20.40
N LYS A 139 -16.13 -8.37 20.29
CA LYS A 139 -17.47 -8.81 20.70
C LYS A 139 -17.71 -8.58 22.19
N LYS A 140 -16.74 -8.93 23.04
CA LYS A 140 -16.85 -8.87 24.51
C LYS A 140 -16.66 -7.46 25.08
N SER A 141 -15.64 -6.73 24.62
CA SER A 141 -15.19 -5.48 25.26
C SER A 141 -15.60 -4.21 24.51
N PHE A 142 -15.93 -4.32 23.22
CA PHE A 142 -16.23 -3.20 22.34
C PHE A 142 -17.57 -3.41 21.61
N ALA A 143 -18.62 -3.72 22.38
CA ALA A 143 -19.95 -4.02 21.87
C ALA A 143 -20.61 -2.87 21.09
N PHE A 144 -20.10 -1.64 21.24
CA PHE A 144 -20.57 -0.46 20.48
C PHE A 144 -20.10 -0.45 19.01
N VAL A 145 -19.15 -1.31 18.62
CA VAL A 145 -18.72 -1.41 17.22
C VAL A 145 -19.84 -2.05 16.39
N ASN A 146 -20.40 -1.28 15.46
CA ASN A 146 -21.59 -1.62 14.70
C ASN A 146 -21.29 -2.62 13.58
N LEU A 147 -20.23 -2.37 12.81
CA LEU A 147 -19.87 -3.18 11.66
C LEU A 147 -18.40 -3.60 11.73
N VAL A 148 -18.14 -4.89 11.58
CA VAL A 148 -16.79 -5.46 11.46
C VAL A 148 -16.69 -6.25 10.18
N PHE A 149 -15.66 -6.01 9.36
CA PHE A 149 -15.44 -6.82 8.16
C PHE A 149 -13.97 -7.07 7.80
N GLY A 150 -13.72 -8.19 7.13
CA GLY A 150 -12.37 -8.58 6.67
C GLY A 150 -11.97 -7.87 5.37
N PRO A 151 -10.68 -7.91 4.99
CA PRO A 151 -10.21 -7.33 3.72
C PRO A 151 -10.88 -7.94 2.49
N HIS A 152 -11.36 -9.18 2.58
CA HIS A 152 -12.05 -9.89 1.51
C HIS A 152 -13.51 -9.45 1.33
N ASP A 153 -14.07 -8.70 2.28
CA ASP A 153 -15.49 -8.33 2.30
C ASP A 153 -15.73 -6.86 1.91
N ILE A 154 -14.70 -6.11 1.51
CA ILE A 154 -14.81 -4.70 1.08
C ILE A 154 -15.87 -4.53 -0.03
N PHE A 155 -15.91 -5.44 -1.00
CA PHE A 155 -16.87 -5.37 -2.10
C PHE A 155 -18.33 -5.50 -1.65
N ARG A 156 -18.58 -6.04 -0.45
CA ARG A 156 -19.91 -6.18 0.16
C ARG A 156 -20.27 -5.00 1.03
N LEU A 157 -19.39 -4.01 1.17
CA LEU A 157 -19.59 -2.89 2.08
C LEU A 157 -20.93 -2.16 1.87
N PRO A 158 -21.42 -1.91 0.63
CA PRO A 158 -22.74 -1.31 0.45
C PRO A 158 -23.86 -2.12 1.13
N GLN A 159 -23.88 -3.44 0.89
CA GLN A 159 -24.83 -4.33 1.58
C GLN A 159 -24.63 -4.32 3.11
N LEU A 160 -23.38 -4.43 3.58
CA LEU A 160 -23.08 -4.50 5.01
C LEU A 160 -23.44 -3.20 5.75
N LEU A 161 -23.26 -2.05 5.10
CA LEU A 161 -23.71 -0.75 5.59
C LEU A 161 -25.23 -0.72 5.68
N TRP A 162 -25.94 -1.14 4.64
CA TRP A 162 -27.40 -1.22 4.68
C TRP A 162 -27.91 -2.10 5.84
N ASP A 163 -27.34 -3.30 5.96
CA ASP A 163 -27.72 -4.26 7.00
C ASP A 163 -27.41 -3.77 8.41
N SER A 164 -26.38 -2.93 8.58
CA SER A 164 -25.98 -2.48 9.91
C SER A 164 -26.55 -1.11 10.29
N LEU A 165 -26.53 -0.16 9.35
CA LEU A 165 -26.98 1.21 9.57
C LEU A 165 -28.51 1.34 9.48
N VAL A 166 -29.14 0.71 8.50
CA VAL A 166 -30.58 0.87 8.23
C VAL A 166 -31.40 -0.19 8.98
N ASN A 167 -30.95 -1.45 8.98
CA ASN A 167 -31.64 -2.52 9.72
C ASN A 167 -31.25 -2.56 11.21
N GLU A 168 -30.43 -1.62 11.68
CA GLU A 168 -29.98 -1.46 13.07
C GLU A 168 -29.39 -2.73 13.70
N LYS A 169 -28.67 -3.54 12.90
CA LYS A 169 -28.02 -4.77 13.37
C LYS A 169 -26.52 -4.57 13.54
N ARG A 170 -25.96 -5.17 14.58
CA ARG A 170 -24.52 -5.38 14.63
C ARG A 170 -24.14 -6.45 13.61
N VAL A 171 -23.22 -6.15 12.70
CA VAL A 171 -22.79 -7.05 11.63
C VAL A 171 -21.31 -7.39 11.78
N VAL A 172 -20.99 -8.68 11.68
CA VAL A 172 -19.61 -9.19 11.63
C VAL A 172 -19.49 -10.06 10.39
N ALA A 173 -18.80 -9.56 9.36
CA ALA A 173 -18.62 -10.21 8.07
C ALA A 173 -17.13 -10.45 7.78
N VAL A 174 -16.63 -11.61 8.21
CA VAL A 174 -15.22 -11.98 8.02
C VAL A 174 -15.16 -13.30 7.28
N SER A 175 -15.08 -13.20 5.96
CA SER A 175 -14.98 -14.35 5.07
C SER A 175 -13.56 -14.91 5.08
N LYS A 176 -13.42 -16.22 5.32
CA LYS A 176 -12.14 -16.94 5.25
C LYS A 176 -11.75 -17.33 3.81
N GLN A 177 -12.66 -17.17 2.85
CA GLN A 177 -12.42 -17.51 1.45
C GLN A 177 -12.10 -16.25 0.64
N ASN A 178 -11.05 -16.35 -0.16
CA ASN A 178 -10.64 -15.31 -1.11
C ASN A 178 -11.53 -15.42 -2.35
N LEU A 179 -12.77 -14.94 -2.25
CA LEU A 179 -13.65 -14.80 -3.42
C LEU A 179 -13.19 -13.54 -4.16
N MET A 180 -12.43 -13.71 -5.25
CA MET A 180 -12.13 -12.59 -6.14
C MET A 180 -13.39 -12.26 -6.92
N VAL A 181 -14.14 -11.33 -6.36
CA VAL A 181 -15.12 -10.55 -7.11
C VAL A 181 -14.33 -9.40 -7.70
N GLU A 182 -14.24 -9.34 -9.02
CA GLU A 182 -13.60 -8.22 -9.71
C GLU A 182 -14.26 -6.93 -9.25
N GLN A 183 -13.45 -6.03 -8.67
CA GLN A 183 -13.89 -4.81 -8.01
C GLN A 183 -14.18 -3.68 -9.01
N GLU A 184 -14.24 -3.99 -10.30
CA GLU A 184 -14.34 -3.03 -11.42
C GLU A 184 -15.54 -2.08 -11.32
N TYR A 185 -16.59 -2.47 -10.61
CA TYR A 185 -17.80 -1.67 -10.43
C TYR A 185 -17.82 -0.84 -9.15
N LEU A 186 -16.84 -1.02 -8.25
CA LEU A 186 -16.83 -0.29 -7.00
C LEU A 186 -16.31 1.13 -7.25
N PRO A 187 -17.01 2.16 -6.73
CA PRO A 187 -16.49 3.52 -6.76
C PRO A 187 -15.20 3.60 -5.93
N ILE A 188 -14.22 4.37 -6.42
CA ILE A 188 -12.95 4.61 -5.75
C ILE A 188 -12.70 6.10 -5.68
N THR A 189 -12.47 6.62 -4.48
CA THR A 189 -12.04 8.00 -4.26
C THR A 189 -10.55 7.97 -3.96
N ARG A 190 -9.75 8.47 -4.92
CA ARG A 190 -8.29 8.48 -4.80
C ARG A 190 -7.83 9.57 -3.85
N SER A 191 -6.84 9.26 -3.04
CA SER A 191 -6.26 10.17 -2.05
C SER A 191 -5.38 11.26 -2.67
N ARG A 192 -4.83 11.00 -3.85
CA ARG A 192 -3.89 11.87 -4.58
C ARG A 192 -4.37 12.04 -6.01
N LYS A 193 -4.22 13.24 -6.58
CA LYS A 193 -4.72 13.56 -7.93
C LYS A 193 -3.83 13.06 -9.07
N PHE A 194 -2.57 12.73 -8.78
CA PHE A 194 -1.56 12.38 -9.78
C PHE A 194 -1.06 10.95 -9.71
N ARG A 195 -1.28 10.29 -8.56
CA ARG A 195 -0.81 8.95 -8.26
C ARG A 195 -1.98 8.06 -7.91
N ALA A 196 -2.08 6.92 -8.58
CA ALA A 196 -3.06 5.89 -8.25
C ALA A 196 -2.40 4.61 -7.74
N LEU A 197 -3.01 4.03 -6.72
CA LEU A 197 -2.67 2.71 -6.21
C LEU A 197 -3.51 1.67 -6.96
N VAL A 198 -2.87 0.70 -7.59
CA VAL A 198 -3.56 -0.32 -8.39
C VAL A 198 -3.20 -1.70 -7.87
N SER A 199 -4.10 -2.31 -7.10
CA SER A 199 -3.90 -3.67 -6.62
C SER A 199 -4.05 -4.65 -7.78
N ILE A 200 -2.97 -5.33 -8.20
CA ILE A 200 -3.01 -6.29 -9.33
C ILE A 200 -3.24 -7.73 -8.87
N MET A 201 -3.01 -8.02 -7.60
CA MET A 201 -3.20 -9.34 -7.01
C MET A 201 -3.39 -9.28 -5.50
N TYR A 202 -3.93 -10.34 -4.94
CA TYR A 202 -4.16 -10.50 -3.51
C TYR A 202 -3.57 -11.81 -2.99
N GLY A 203 -3.20 -11.83 -1.71
CA GLY A 203 -2.72 -13.03 -1.02
C GLY A 203 -1.26 -13.39 -1.34
N CYS A 204 -0.75 -14.44 -0.70
CA CYS A 204 0.65 -14.85 -0.83
C CYS A 204 0.83 -16.36 -0.62
N ASN A 205 1.56 -17.04 -1.50
CA ASN A 205 1.83 -18.48 -1.43
C ASN A 205 3.25 -18.80 -0.93
N ASN A 206 3.98 -17.79 -0.45
CA ASN A 206 5.34 -18.02 0.06
C ASN A 206 5.34 -18.74 1.42
N PHE A 207 4.32 -18.51 2.27
CA PHE A 207 4.25 -19.09 3.63
C PHE A 207 5.58 -18.96 4.39
N CYS A 208 6.16 -17.76 4.38
CA CYS A 208 7.33 -17.48 5.21
C CYS A 208 6.93 -17.67 6.68
N THR A 209 7.77 -18.33 7.48
CA THR A 209 7.37 -18.84 8.80
C THR A 209 7.00 -17.74 9.80
N PHE A 210 7.46 -16.51 9.59
CA PHE A 210 7.12 -15.33 10.40
C PHE A 210 5.91 -14.52 9.87
N CYS A 211 5.41 -14.84 8.68
CA CYS A 211 4.48 -13.97 7.96
C CYS A 211 3.03 -14.42 8.13
N ILE A 212 2.19 -13.56 8.69
CA ILE A 212 0.76 -13.83 8.89
C ILE A 212 -0.09 -13.63 7.63
N VAL A 213 0.46 -12.97 6.60
CA VAL A 213 -0.28 -12.55 5.39
C VAL A 213 -1.02 -13.70 4.70
N PRO A 214 -0.45 -14.90 4.47
CA PRO A 214 -1.17 -16.00 3.83
C PRO A 214 -2.43 -16.45 4.59
N TYR A 215 -2.48 -16.18 5.90
CA TYR A 215 -3.61 -16.52 6.77
C TYR A 215 -4.64 -15.41 6.85
N THR A 216 -4.23 -14.13 6.72
CA THR A 216 -5.15 -12.98 6.76
C THR A 216 -5.67 -12.52 5.39
N ARG A 217 -4.91 -12.76 4.32
CA ARG A 217 -5.22 -12.34 2.94
C ARG A 217 -5.34 -13.52 1.98
N GLY A 218 -5.24 -14.76 2.47
CA GLY A 218 -5.42 -15.98 1.69
C GLY A 218 -4.29 -16.29 0.70
N ARG A 219 -4.58 -17.26 -0.18
CA ARG A 219 -3.73 -17.71 -1.28
C ARG A 219 -3.60 -16.64 -2.36
N GLU A 220 -2.51 -16.69 -3.13
CA GLU A 220 -2.31 -15.78 -4.28
C GLU A 220 -3.46 -15.91 -5.27
N LEU A 221 -3.93 -14.76 -5.73
CA LEU A 221 -5.01 -14.62 -6.67
C LEU A 221 -4.76 -13.38 -7.51
N SER A 222 -4.45 -13.58 -8.78
CA SER A 222 -4.15 -12.50 -9.73
C SER A 222 -5.43 -11.95 -10.34
N ARG A 223 -5.56 -10.62 -10.40
CA ARG A 223 -6.61 -9.99 -11.22
C ARG A 223 -6.35 -10.25 -12.69
N SER A 224 -7.41 -10.25 -13.49
CA SER A 224 -7.31 -10.38 -14.94
C SER A 224 -6.53 -9.21 -15.55
N PHE A 225 -5.77 -9.49 -16.60
CA PHE A 225 -5.05 -8.46 -17.34
C PHE A 225 -5.99 -7.36 -17.84
N THR A 226 -7.12 -7.75 -18.45
CA THR A 226 -8.12 -6.81 -18.98
C THR A 226 -8.60 -5.82 -17.91
N SER A 227 -8.90 -6.30 -16.70
CA SER A 227 -9.31 -5.46 -15.57
C SER A 227 -8.26 -4.42 -15.22
N ILE A 228 -7.02 -4.86 -15.04
CA ILE A 228 -5.89 -4.00 -14.66
C ILE A 228 -5.63 -2.97 -15.76
N TYR A 229 -5.60 -3.43 -17.01
CA TYR A 229 -5.28 -2.59 -18.16
C TYR A 229 -6.34 -1.51 -18.39
N GLN A 230 -7.64 -1.84 -18.29
CA GLN A 230 -8.70 -0.85 -18.43
C GLN A 230 -8.71 0.16 -17.28
N GLU A 231 -8.46 -0.28 -16.05
CA GLU A 231 -8.32 0.63 -14.90
C GLU A 231 -7.17 1.62 -15.13
N ILE A 232 -5.99 1.13 -15.53
CA ILE A 232 -4.81 1.98 -15.75
C ILE A 232 -4.99 2.92 -16.94
N ILE A 233 -5.61 2.47 -18.04
CA ILE A 233 -5.94 3.36 -19.17
C ILE A 233 -6.92 4.45 -18.73
N GLY A 234 -7.94 4.11 -17.93
CA GLY A 234 -8.88 5.09 -17.37
C GLY A 234 -8.14 6.14 -16.56
N LEU A 235 -7.28 5.70 -15.64
CA LEU A 235 -6.46 6.59 -14.81
C LEU A 235 -5.54 7.49 -15.64
N ALA A 236 -4.87 6.96 -16.67
CA ALA A 236 -4.05 7.77 -17.57
C ALA A 236 -4.87 8.85 -18.29
N LYS A 237 -6.08 8.52 -18.75
CA LYS A 237 -7.03 9.48 -19.38
C LYS A 237 -7.51 10.54 -18.40
N ASP A 238 -7.68 10.18 -17.14
CA ASP A 238 -8.08 11.08 -16.06
C ASP A 238 -6.91 11.97 -15.58
N GLY A 239 -5.71 11.82 -16.17
CA GLY A 239 -4.55 12.67 -15.92
C GLY A 239 -3.59 12.13 -14.85
N TYR A 240 -3.77 10.90 -14.38
CA TYR A 240 -2.82 10.29 -13.45
C TYR A 240 -1.51 9.96 -14.18
N THR A 241 -0.42 10.56 -13.72
CA THR A 241 0.92 10.36 -14.31
C THR A 241 1.75 9.30 -13.59
N GLU A 242 1.37 8.93 -12.36
CA GLU A 242 2.04 7.90 -11.57
C GLU A 242 1.08 6.75 -11.24
N ILE A 243 1.55 5.51 -11.46
CA ILE A 243 0.86 4.29 -11.04
C ILE A 243 1.76 3.48 -10.12
N MET A 244 1.20 2.99 -9.01
CA MET A 244 1.87 2.05 -8.14
C MET A 244 1.12 0.71 -8.13
N LEU A 245 1.71 -0.31 -8.74
CA LEU A 245 1.18 -1.67 -8.76
C LEU A 245 1.38 -2.34 -7.41
N LEU A 246 0.29 -2.84 -6.82
CA LEU A 246 0.29 -3.42 -5.49
C LEU A 246 -0.05 -4.91 -5.52
N GLY A 247 0.63 -5.66 -4.66
CA GLY A 247 0.31 -7.04 -4.31
C GLY A 247 1.07 -7.42 -3.04
N GLN A 248 0.69 -8.51 -2.36
CA GLN A 248 1.51 -9.03 -1.25
C GLN A 248 2.75 -9.79 -1.73
N ASN A 249 2.77 -10.21 -3.00
CA ASN A 249 3.92 -10.73 -3.72
C ASN A 249 3.81 -10.30 -5.20
N VAL A 250 4.02 -9.01 -5.49
CA VAL A 250 3.57 -8.39 -6.75
C VAL A 250 4.10 -9.08 -8.01
N ASN A 251 5.33 -9.59 -7.97
CA ASN A 251 5.97 -10.29 -9.08
C ASN A 251 5.60 -11.79 -9.17
N ALA A 252 4.64 -12.25 -8.38
CA ALA A 252 3.96 -13.53 -8.60
C ALA A 252 2.67 -13.40 -9.42
N TRP A 253 2.30 -12.19 -9.86
CA TRP A 253 1.15 -12.01 -10.74
C TRP A 253 1.25 -12.93 -11.98
N GLY A 254 0.16 -13.62 -12.27
CA GLY A 254 0.02 -14.59 -13.36
C GLY A 254 0.47 -16.01 -13.05
N LYS A 255 1.15 -16.27 -11.92
CA LYS A 255 1.61 -17.63 -11.55
C LYS A 255 0.48 -18.58 -11.16
N ASP A 256 -0.69 -18.06 -10.81
CA ASP A 256 -1.90 -18.80 -10.49
C ASP A 256 -2.81 -19.04 -11.71
N PHE A 257 -2.51 -18.44 -12.86
CA PHE A 257 -3.27 -18.67 -14.08
C PHE A 257 -3.20 -20.14 -14.55
N ARG A 258 -4.32 -20.65 -15.07
CA ARG A 258 -4.47 -22.01 -15.58
C ARG A 258 -5.06 -21.96 -16.99
N GLY A 259 -4.49 -22.74 -17.91
CA GLY A 259 -4.97 -22.81 -19.30
C GLY A 259 -4.44 -21.67 -20.18
N ILE A 260 -5.17 -21.38 -21.26
CA ILE A 260 -4.82 -20.30 -22.20
C ILE A 260 -5.29 -18.98 -21.60
N VAL A 261 -4.37 -18.03 -21.48
CA VAL A 261 -4.62 -16.66 -21.03
C VAL A 261 -4.37 -15.73 -22.21
N GLU A 262 -5.29 -14.79 -22.44
CA GLU A 262 -5.13 -13.72 -23.41
C GLU A 262 -4.34 -12.56 -22.78
N GLY A 263 -3.35 -12.04 -23.51
CA GLY A 263 -2.48 -10.96 -23.02
C GLY A 263 -1.27 -11.46 -22.20
N PRO A 264 -0.66 -10.56 -21.41
CA PRO A 264 0.47 -10.85 -20.53
C PRO A 264 0.25 -12.06 -19.62
N LYS A 265 1.27 -12.92 -19.53
CA LYS A 265 1.23 -14.18 -18.79
C LYS A 265 1.95 -14.12 -17.45
N ASN A 266 2.78 -13.12 -17.25
CA ASN A 266 3.56 -12.93 -16.04
C ASN A 266 3.72 -11.44 -15.71
N PHE A 267 4.24 -11.15 -14.53
CA PHE A 267 4.42 -9.78 -14.07
C PHE A 267 5.34 -8.94 -14.96
N ALA A 268 6.38 -9.54 -15.54
CA ALA A 268 7.31 -8.82 -16.41
C ALA A 268 6.58 -8.29 -17.66
N GLU A 269 5.83 -9.15 -18.35
CA GLU A 269 5.01 -8.77 -19.52
C GLU A 269 3.91 -7.76 -19.15
N LEU A 270 3.30 -7.88 -17.97
CA LEU A 270 2.33 -6.89 -17.48
C LEU A 270 3.00 -5.53 -17.28
N LEU A 271 4.16 -5.51 -16.61
CA LEU A 271 4.90 -4.29 -16.34
C LEU A 271 5.36 -3.60 -17.64
N GLU A 272 5.84 -4.38 -18.61
CA GLU A 272 6.16 -3.87 -19.96
C GLU A 272 4.92 -3.29 -20.66
N THR A 273 3.78 -3.96 -20.58
CA THR A 273 2.54 -3.46 -21.19
C THR A 273 2.08 -2.14 -20.54
N VAL A 274 2.16 -2.05 -19.20
CA VAL A 274 1.83 -0.81 -18.47
C VAL A 274 2.81 0.31 -18.81
N ALA A 275 4.10 0.01 -18.98
CA ALA A 275 5.12 0.97 -19.39
C ALA A 275 4.88 1.62 -20.76
N GLN A 276 4.10 0.97 -21.62
CA GLN A 276 3.76 1.46 -22.95
C GLN A 276 2.47 2.31 -22.99
N ILE A 277 1.77 2.49 -21.86
CA ILE A 277 0.54 3.28 -21.82
C ILE A 277 0.89 4.77 -21.86
N ASP A 278 0.38 5.46 -22.88
CA ASP A 278 0.55 6.90 -23.06
C ASP A 278 0.01 7.68 -21.85
N GLY A 279 0.76 8.68 -21.40
CA GLY A 279 0.41 9.54 -20.25
C GLY A 279 1.04 9.12 -18.93
N LEU A 280 1.52 7.87 -18.81
CA LEU A 280 2.21 7.40 -17.61
C LEU A 280 3.69 7.83 -17.61
N LYS A 281 4.04 8.71 -16.68
CA LYS A 281 5.41 9.19 -16.47
C LYS A 281 6.19 8.32 -15.48
N ARG A 282 5.50 7.74 -14.49
CA ARG A 282 6.13 7.00 -13.38
C ARG A 282 5.36 5.74 -13.05
N ILE A 283 6.05 4.60 -13.06
CA ILE A 283 5.51 3.30 -12.72
C ILE A 283 6.35 2.71 -11.59
N ARG A 284 5.68 2.41 -10.49
CA ARG A 284 6.25 1.77 -9.32
C ARG A 284 5.52 0.49 -9.02
N TYR A 285 6.17 -0.37 -8.24
CA TYR A 285 5.55 -1.54 -7.67
C TYR A 285 6.21 -1.83 -6.32
N MET A 286 5.50 -2.55 -5.45
CA MET A 286 6.03 -2.88 -4.13
C MET A 286 5.73 -4.32 -3.73
N SER A 287 6.51 -4.79 -2.76
CA SER A 287 6.48 -6.17 -2.25
C SER A 287 6.86 -7.23 -3.30
N PRO A 288 7.91 -7.03 -4.13
CA PRO A 288 8.43 -8.15 -4.92
C PRO A 288 9.16 -9.14 -3.99
N ASN A 289 9.14 -10.42 -4.34
CA ASN A 289 9.91 -11.45 -3.66
C ASN A 289 11.15 -11.81 -4.49
N PRO A 290 12.37 -11.89 -3.90
CA PRO A 290 13.57 -12.31 -4.61
C PRO A 290 13.45 -13.65 -5.33
N ARG A 291 12.59 -14.55 -4.84
CA ARG A 291 12.29 -15.84 -5.49
C ARG A 291 11.75 -15.66 -6.92
N ASP A 292 10.92 -14.65 -7.11
CA ASP A 292 10.14 -14.43 -8.32
C ASP A 292 10.78 -13.35 -9.22
N ILE A 293 12.06 -13.01 -9.00
CA ILE A 293 12.86 -12.15 -9.89
C ILE A 293 13.57 -13.05 -10.91
N ASP A 294 13.22 -12.90 -12.18
CA ASP A 294 13.86 -13.56 -13.32
C ASP A 294 14.55 -12.54 -14.24
N GLN A 295 15.26 -13.07 -15.24
CA GLN A 295 16.02 -12.27 -16.19
C GLN A 295 15.13 -11.35 -17.04
N GLN A 296 13.93 -11.83 -17.42
CA GLN A 296 12.97 -11.05 -18.22
C GLN A 296 12.54 -9.78 -17.48
N LEU A 297 12.22 -9.90 -16.19
CA LEU A 297 11.85 -8.75 -15.36
C LEU A 297 13.01 -7.75 -15.25
N ILE A 298 14.24 -8.21 -15.05
CA ILE A 298 15.42 -7.35 -14.94
C ILE A 298 15.65 -6.56 -16.25
N GLU A 299 15.52 -7.22 -17.40
CA GLU A 299 15.65 -6.59 -18.71
C GLU A 299 14.59 -5.51 -18.93
N ILE A 300 13.34 -5.76 -18.54
CA ILE A 300 12.25 -4.80 -18.66
C ILE A 300 12.47 -3.59 -17.76
N ILE A 301 12.93 -3.79 -16.52
CA ILE A 301 13.28 -2.68 -15.61
C ILE A 301 14.40 -1.82 -16.20
N GLY A 302 15.40 -2.41 -16.86
CA GLY A 302 16.48 -1.66 -17.52
C GLY A 302 16.06 -0.95 -18.82
N LYS A 303 15.00 -1.43 -19.48
CA LYS A 303 14.59 -0.96 -20.81
C LYS A 303 13.73 0.30 -20.79
N TYR A 304 12.85 0.46 -19.81
CA TYR A 304 11.84 1.53 -19.80
C TYR A 304 12.16 2.59 -18.74
N GLU A 305 12.34 3.84 -19.17
CA GLU A 305 12.68 4.97 -18.29
C GLU A 305 11.57 5.30 -17.29
N ASN A 306 10.30 5.17 -17.70
CA ASN A 306 9.13 5.43 -16.85
C ASN A 306 8.85 4.34 -15.81
N ILE A 307 9.51 3.17 -15.89
CA ILE A 307 9.63 2.28 -14.74
C ILE A 307 10.67 2.91 -13.83
N GLU A 308 10.34 3.18 -12.58
CA GLU A 308 11.25 3.94 -11.72
C GLU A 308 12.46 3.09 -11.27
N PRO A 309 13.68 3.67 -11.16
CA PRO A 309 14.89 2.98 -10.75
C PRO A 309 14.92 2.72 -9.23
N HIS A 310 13.87 2.07 -8.73
CA HIS A 310 13.74 1.72 -7.31
C HIS A 310 13.23 0.28 -7.19
N MET A 311 14.00 -0.57 -6.51
CA MET A 311 13.61 -1.93 -6.19
C MET A 311 13.69 -2.14 -4.68
N HIS A 312 12.53 -2.30 -4.05
CA HIS A 312 12.47 -2.83 -2.69
C HIS A 312 12.58 -4.36 -2.74
N LEU A 313 13.72 -4.93 -2.33
CA LEU A 313 14.06 -6.35 -2.44
C LEU A 313 14.23 -6.97 -1.04
N PRO A 314 13.18 -7.55 -0.42
CA PRO A 314 13.23 -7.97 0.98
C PRO A 314 14.19 -9.15 1.22
N LEU A 315 15.31 -8.87 1.88
CA LEU A 315 16.31 -9.86 2.29
C LEU A 315 15.84 -10.71 3.48
N GLN A 316 15.32 -10.06 4.52
CA GLN A 316 14.98 -10.61 5.83
C GLN A 316 16.21 -11.04 6.66
N SER A 317 17.14 -11.84 6.12
CA SER A 317 18.41 -12.22 6.76
C SER A 317 19.48 -12.51 5.72
N GLY A 318 20.77 -12.29 6.03
CA GLY A 318 21.88 -12.67 5.15
C GLY A 318 22.48 -14.04 5.42
N SER A 319 21.97 -14.79 6.41
CA SER A 319 22.35 -16.18 6.69
C SER A 319 21.45 -17.16 5.95
N ASP A 320 22.04 -18.07 5.19
CA ASP A 320 21.30 -19.14 4.49
C ASP A 320 20.56 -20.06 5.47
N ARG A 321 21.10 -20.27 6.67
CA ARG A 321 20.46 -21.08 7.72
C ARG A 321 19.18 -20.41 8.21
N ILE A 322 19.24 -19.11 8.52
CA ILE A 322 18.08 -18.34 8.96
C ILE A 322 17.07 -18.16 7.84
N LEU A 323 17.51 -17.86 6.62
CA LEU A 323 16.64 -17.80 5.44
C LEU A 323 15.86 -19.12 5.24
N LYS A 324 16.51 -20.27 5.42
CA LYS A 324 15.84 -21.58 5.38
C LYS A 324 14.80 -21.75 6.48
N LEU A 325 15.11 -21.36 7.73
CA LEU A 325 14.16 -21.40 8.85
C LEU A 325 13.00 -20.41 8.68
N MET A 326 13.24 -19.28 8.02
CA MET A 326 12.23 -18.32 7.60
C MET A 326 11.37 -18.83 6.43
N HIS A 327 11.71 -19.99 5.85
CA HIS A 327 11.12 -20.56 4.64
C HIS A 327 11.21 -19.58 3.45
N ARG A 328 12.37 -18.91 3.31
CA ARG A 328 12.72 -18.13 2.11
C ARG A 328 13.23 -19.08 1.04
N ARG A 329 12.79 -18.86 -0.20
CA ARG A 329 13.13 -19.70 -1.37
C ARG A 329 14.26 -19.11 -2.22
N HIS A 330 15.16 -18.39 -1.56
CA HIS A 330 16.42 -17.89 -2.11
C HIS A 330 17.49 -18.03 -1.03
N ASN A 331 18.75 -17.94 -1.46
CA ASN A 331 19.91 -17.93 -0.60
C ASN A 331 20.74 -16.67 -0.88
N ARG A 332 21.80 -16.49 -0.11
CA ARG A 332 22.76 -15.38 -0.23
C ARG A 332 23.30 -15.22 -1.65
N ALA A 333 23.77 -16.31 -2.26
CA ALA A 333 24.38 -16.28 -3.58
C ALA A 333 23.39 -15.78 -4.65
N ARG A 334 22.17 -16.33 -4.67
CA ARG A 334 21.11 -15.89 -5.60
C ARG A 334 20.72 -14.43 -5.34
N TYR A 335 20.68 -14.00 -4.08
CA TYR A 335 20.34 -12.61 -3.76
C TYR A 335 21.38 -11.63 -4.32
N LEU A 336 22.67 -11.90 -4.11
CA LEU A 336 23.77 -11.08 -4.64
C LEU A 336 23.79 -11.07 -6.17
N GLU A 337 23.52 -12.21 -6.80
CA GLU A 337 23.39 -12.31 -8.27
C GLU A 337 22.27 -11.39 -8.80
N ILE A 338 21.08 -11.42 -8.18
CA ILE A 338 19.96 -10.54 -8.56
C ILE A 338 20.37 -9.07 -8.44
N VAL A 339 21.00 -8.68 -7.32
CA VAL A 339 21.47 -7.30 -7.10
C VAL A 339 22.47 -6.88 -8.17
N GLN A 340 23.41 -7.75 -8.52
CA GLN A 340 24.40 -7.49 -9.56
C GLN A 340 23.73 -7.29 -10.92
N GLN A 341 22.82 -8.18 -11.31
CA GLN A 341 22.10 -8.11 -12.59
C GLN A 341 21.24 -6.84 -12.68
N LEU A 342 20.54 -6.47 -11.59
CA LEU A 342 19.77 -5.23 -11.53
C LEU A 342 20.66 -3.99 -11.74
N ARG A 343 21.80 -3.92 -11.05
CA ARG A 343 22.75 -2.80 -11.22
C ARG A 343 23.41 -2.75 -12.59
N MET A 344 23.59 -3.90 -13.24
CA MET A 344 24.10 -3.95 -14.61
C MET A 344 23.04 -3.47 -15.61
N ALA A 345 21.78 -3.87 -15.43
CA ALA A 345 20.69 -3.46 -16.30
C ALA A 345 20.28 -1.99 -16.08
N ARG A 346 20.41 -1.49 -14.85
CA ARG A 346 20.03 -0.13 -14.46
C ARG A 346 21.00 0.44 -13.42
N PRO A 347 22.10 1.10 -13.83
CA PRO A 347 23.17 1.54 -12.94
C PRO A 347 22.74 2.47 -11.80
N GLU A 348 21.70 3.26 -12.01
CA GLU A 348 21.14 4.20 -11.05
C GLU A 348 20.10 3.59 -10.10
N ILE A 349 19.85 2.27 -10.18
CA ILE A 349 18.83 1.61 -9.38
C ILE A 349 19.12 1.70 -7.87
N SER A 350 18.19 2.30 -7.14
CA SER A 350 18.15 2.30 -5.68
C SER A 350 17.57 0.97 -5.20
N ILE A 351 18.32 0.28 -4.33
CA ILE A 351 17.89 -0.99 -3.76
C ILE A 351 17.63 -0.80 -2.27
N THR A 352 16.39 -1.06 -1.86
CA THR A 352 16.01 -1.04 -0.44
C THR A 352 15.58 -2.43 0.02
N THR A 353 15.55 -2.68 1.33
CA THR A 353 15.24 -4.03 1.86
C THR A 353 14.49 -3.98 3.19
N ASP A 354 13.97 -5.13 3.62
CA ASP A 354 13.60 -5.41 5.00
C ASP A 354 14.63 -6.35 5.63
N ILE A 355 14.91 -6.18 6.92
CA ILE A 355 15.76 -7.09 7.71
C ILE A 355 15.13 -7.33 9.09
N ILE A 356 15.12 -8.59 9.52
CA ILE A 356 14.61 -9.02 10.83
C ILE A 356 15.79 -9.54 11.66
N VAL A 357 16.00 -8.92 12.83
CA VAL A 357 17.03 -9.29 13.80
C VAL A 357 16.41 -10.11 14.94
N GLY A 358 17.16 -11.09 15.45
CA GLY A 358 16.73 -11.88 16.59
C GLY A 358 15.62 -12.86 16.24
N PHE A 359 15.62 -13.39 15.01
CA PHE A 359 14.74 -14.50 14.63
C PHE A 359 15.05 -15.75 15.51
N PRO A 360 14.08 -16.63 15.81
CA PRO A 360 14.33 -17.80 16.67
C PRO A 360 15.56 -18.61 16.22
N SER A 361 16.40 -18.98 17.19
CA SER A 361 17.71 -19.65 17.02
C SER A 361 18.84 -18.83 16.35
N GLU A 362 18.69 -17.53 16.08
CA GLU A 362 19.75 -16.72 15.44
C GLU A 362 21.04 -16.65 16.27
N THR A 363 22.15 -17.12 15.69
CA THR A 363 23.48 -17.07 16.32
C THR A 363 24.24 -15.81 15.91
N GLU A 364 25.35 -15.52 16.58
CA GLU A 364 26.20 -14.38 16.21
C GLU A 364 26.79 -14.53 14.81
N GLN A 365 27.08 -15.76 14.36
CA GLN A 365 27.57 -15.99 13.00
C GLN A 365 26.49 -15.65 11.96
N ASP A 366 25.23 -16.01 12.20
CA ASP A 366 24.14 -15.69 11.27
C ASP A 366 23.91 -14.18 11.15
N PHE A 367 24.04 -13.48 12.27
CA PHE A 367 23.98 -12.03 12.30
C PHE A 367 25.19 -11.39 11.59
N ALA A 368 26.40 -11.93 11.80
CA ALA A 368 27.60 -11.50 11.08
C ALA A 368 27.47 -11.67 9.56
N ASP A 369 26.89 -12.78 9.09
CA ASP A 369 26.60 -13.02 7.68
C ASP A 369 25.61 -11.98 7.12
N THR A 370 24.63 -11.58 7.94
CA THR A 370 23.69 -10.50 7.59
C THR A 370 24.41 -9.17 7.39
N LEU A 371 25.26 -8.76 8.34
CA LEU A 371 26.06 -7.54 8.21
C LEU A 371 27.02 -7.61 7.00
N ASP A 372 27.64 -8.76 6.75
CA ASP A 372 28.49 -8.95 5.58
C ASP A 372 27.72 -8.77 4.27
N LEU A 373 26.50 -9.29 4.17
CA LEU A 373 25.67 -9.11 2.98
C LEU A 373 25.36 -7.63 2.76
N MET A 374 24.96 -6.95 3.84
CA MET A 374 24.68 -5.52 3.80
C MET A 374 25.89 -4.72 3.31
N ARG A 375 27.12 -5.07 3.71
CA ARG A 375 28.34 -4.39 3.23
C ARG A 375 28.60 -4.60 1.75
N GLN A 376 28.28 -5.79 1.22
CA GLN A 376 28.44 -6.10 -0.19
C GLN A 376 27.38 -5.40 -1.04
N VAL A 377 26.12 -5.42 -0.59
CA VAL A 377 25.01 -4.80 -1.33
C VAL A 377 25.03 -3.29 -1.18
N LYS A 378 25.30 -2.74 0.00
CA LYS A 378 25.14 -1.32 0.34
C LYS A 378 23.75 -0.80 -0.02
N PHE A 379 22.74 -1.25 0.71
CA PHE A 379 21.36 -0.80 0.52
C PHE A 379 21.23 0.71 0.76
N ASP A 380 20.50 1.41 -0.12
CA ASP A 380 20.19 2.84 0.00
C ASP A 380 19.31 3.13 1.23
N SER A 381 18.47 2.17 1.61
CA SER A 381 17.66 2.20 2.81
C SER A 381 17.23 0.79 3.20
N ALA A 382 17.00 0.56 4.49
CA ALA A 382 16.40 -0.68 4.96
C ALA A 382 15.37 -0.41 6.06
N PHE A 383 14.26 -1.14 6.02
CA PHE A 383 13.38 -1.27 7.17
C PHE A 383 13.92 -2.38 8.08
N THR A 384 14.22 -2.02 9.31
CA THR A 384 14.89 -2.89 10.27
C THR A 384 13.94 -3.21 11.40
N PHE A 385 13.72 -4.49 11.67
CA PHE A 385 12.77 -4.96 12.67
C PHE A 385 13.44 -5.90 13.66
N ILE A 386 13.02 -5.84 14.92
CA ILE A 386 13.23 -6.96 15.84
C ILE A 386 12.12 -7.98 15.56
N TYR A 387 12.46 -9.27 15.55
CA TYR A 387 11.47 -10.32 15.41
C TYR A 387 10.37 -10.18 16.47
N SER A 388 9.13 -10.22 16.03
CA SER A 388 7.95 -10.19 16.88
C SER A 388 7.10 -11.41 16.54
N PRO A 389 6.92 -12.35 17.49
CA PRO A 389 6.14 -13.56 17.25
C PRO A 389 4.69 -13.18 16.97
N ARG A 390 4.09 -13.85 15.99
CA ARG A 390 2.70 -13.62 15.59
C ARG A 390 1.91 -14.89 15.73
N GLU A 391 0.88 -14.84 16.56
CA GLU A 391 -0.01 -15.97 16.75
C GLU A 391 -0.56 -16.48 15.41
N GLY A 392 -0.53 -17.80 15.24
CA GLY A 392 -0.92 -18.46 13.99
C GLY A 392 0.17 -18.56 12.93
N THR A 393 1.38 -18.04 13.17
CA THR A 393 2.53 -18.25 12.28
C THR A 393 3.43 -19.38 12.78
N PRO A 394 4.05 -20.19 11.90
CA PRO A 394 4.93 -21.28 12.33
C PRO A 394 6.08 -20.85 13.24
N ALA A 395 6.68 -19.67 12.99
CA ALA A 395 7.80 -19.18 13.79
C ALA A 395 7.40 -18.76 15.21
N ALA A 396 6.12 -18.54 15.49
CA ALA A 396 5.65 -18.24 16.84
C ALA A 396 5.71 -19.46 17.77
N GLU A 397 5.78 -20.67 17.21
CA GLU A 397 5.92 -21.93 17.95
C GLU A 397 7.39 -22.34 18.14
N TYR A 398 8.33 -21.62 17.52
CA TYR A 398 9.76 -21.93 17.66
C TYR A 398 10.24 -21.55 19.06
N GLU A 399 11.18 -22.33 19.59
CA GLU A 399 11.85 -21.99 20.84
C GLU A 399 12.57 -20.65 20.70
N TYR A 400 12.31 -19.75 21.65
CA TYR A 400 12.81 -18.38 21.64
C TYR A 400 13.60 -18.10 22.92
N ASP A 401 14.88 -18.45 22.88
CA ASP A 401 15.82 -18.40 24.01
C ASP A 401 16.83 -17.25 23.92
N LEU A 402 16.68 -16.35 22.94
CA LEU A 402 17.60 -15.25 22.71
C LEU A 402 17.46 -14.16 23.78
N ASP A 403 18.58 -13.82 24.42
CA ASP A 403 18.65 -12.71 25.37
C ASP A 403 18.31 -11.38 24.67
N ARG A 404 17.39 -10.62 25.27
CA ARG A 404 16.97 -9.31 24.78
C ARG A 404 18.12 -8.32 24.67
N GLN A 405 19.13 -8.40 25.55
CA GLN A 405 20.34 -7.58 25.45
C GLN A 405 21.14 -7.90 24.19
N VAL A 406 21.27 -9.18 23.83
CA VAL A 406 21.95 -9.60 22.60
C VAL A 406 21.19 -9.12 21.37
N ILE A 407 19.86 -9.27 21.35
CA ILE A 407 19.01 -8.78 20.26
C ILE A 407 19.18 -7.26 20.07
N ASN A 408 19.15 -6.49 21.15
CA ASN A 408 19.32 -5.04 21.09
C ASN A 408 20.71 -4.64 20.58
N GLN A 409 21.77 -5.29 21.06
CA GLN A 409 23.15 -5.04 20.59
C GLN A 409 23.30 -5.33 19.09
N ARG A 410 22.68 -6.43 18.60
CA ARG A 410 22.65 -6.75 17.16
C ARG A 410 21.86 -5.71 16.39
N PHE A 411 20.68 -5.33 16.87
CA PHE A 411 19.85 -4.32 16.24
C PHE A 411 20.58 -2.97 16.11
N GLU A 412 21.24 -2.51 17.16
CA GLU A 412 22.04 -1.28 17.15
C GLU A 412 23.17 -1.33 16.11
N ARG A 413 23.97 -2.40 16.08
CA ARG A 413 25.05 -2.59 15.09
C ARG A 413 24.52 -2.61 13.65
N LEU A 414 23.36 -3.21 13.44
CA LEU A 414 22.72 -3.25 12.13
C LEU A 414 22.21 -1.88 11.70
N VAL A 415 21.56 -1.14 12.60
CA VAL A 415 21.09 0.23 12.34
C VAL A 415 22.25 1.17 12.08
N GLU A 416 23.34 1.07 12.84
CA GLU A 416 24.55 1.85 12.63
C GLU A 416 25.11 1.62 11.21
N LEU A 417 25.29 0.36 10.81
CA LEU A 417 25.77 0.01 9.47
C LEU A 417 24.82 0.51 8.37
N GLN A 418 23.51 0.33 8.53
CA GLN A 418 22.56 0.80 7.53
C GLN A 418 22.56 2.33 7.43
N ASN A 419 22.63 3.06 8.54
CA ASN A 419 22.70 4.51 8.55
C ASN A 419 23.95 5.02 7.82
N MET A 420 25.08 4.33 7.98
CA MET A 420 26.29 4.63 7.21
C MET A 420 26.06 4.45 5.70
N HIS A 421 25.44 3.33 5.28
CA HIS A 421 25.14 3.09 3.85
C HIS A 421 24.17 4.12 3.28
N SER A 422 23.07 4.42 3.99
CA SER A 422 22.07 5.40 3.55
C SER A 422 22.69 6.80 3.41
N LEU A 423 23.54 7.20 4.36
CA LEU A 423 24.26 8.47 4.26
C LEU A 423 25.26 8.47 3.09
N GLU A 424 26.03 7.40 2.91
CA GLU A 424 26.97 7.25 1.77
C GLU A 424 26.22 7.36 0.43
N ALA A 425 25.06 6.72 0.30
CA ALA A 425 24.23 6.79 -0.90
C ALA A 425 23.72 8.22 -1.18
N ASN A 426 23.24 8.91 -0.15
CA ASN A 426 22.76 10.29 -0.29
C ASN A 426 23.89 11.29 -0.55
N GLN A 427 25.10 11.05 -0.04
CA GLN A 427 26.27 11.90 -0.28
C GLN A 427 26.74 11.87 -1.74
N LYS A 428 26.57 10.74 -2.44
CA LYS A 428 26.98 10.57 -3.85
C LYS A 428 26.28 11.51 -4.83
N VAL A 429 25.09 11.98 -4.47
CA VAL A 429 24.25 12.81 -5.34
C VAL A 429 24.33 14.30 -5.02
N ILE A 430 25.08 14.70 -4.00
CA ILE A 430 25.25 16.12 -3.64
C ILE A 430 25.97 16.88 -4.75
N GLY A 431 25.49 18.08 -5.05
CA GLY A 431 25.93 18.93 -6.15
C GLY A 431 25.26 18.64 -7.49
N GLN A 432 24.45 17.57 -7.59
CA GLN A 432 23.67 17.28 -8.79
C GLN A 432 22.37 18.09 -8.80
N THR A 433 21.89 18.43 -10.01
CA THR A 433 20.53 18.93 -10.22
C THR A 433 19.67 17.79 -10.70
N VAL A 434 18.61 17.48 -9.95
CA VAL A 434 17.73 16.33 -10.22
C VAL A 434 16.28 16.77 -10.35
N GLU A 435 15.50 15.97 -11.06
CA GLU A 435 14.04 16.14 -11.11
C GLU A 435 13.39 15.56 -9.84
N VAL A 436 12.50 16.35 -9.23
CA VAL A 436 11.74 15.99 -8.02
C VAL A 436 10.26 16.16 -8.29
N LEU A 437 9.49 15.11 -7.98
CA LEU A 437 8.03 15.17 -7.92
C LEU A 437 7.60 15.67 -6.54
N LEU A 438 6.89 16.78 -6.52
CA LEU A 438 6.44 17.45 -5.30
C LEU A 438 5.21 16.76 -4.71
N GLU A 439 5.26 16.49 -3.41
CA GLU A 439 4.17 15.85 -2.64
C GLU A 439 3.42 16.85 -1.77
N GLY A 440 3.89 18.11 -1.72
CA GLY A 440 3.32 19.21 -0.96
C GLY A 440 4.35 19.92 -0.08
N VAL A 441 3.87 20.55 0.99
CA VAL A 441 4.72 21.15 2.03
C VAL A 441 5.27 20.09 2.98
N SER A 442 6.46 20.32 3.51
CA SER A 442 7.10 19.42 4.47
C SER A 442 6.36 19.45 5.81
N HIS A 443 6.30 18.30 6.47
CA HIS A 443 5.60 18.20 7.75
C HIS A 443 6.37 18.96 8.84
N GLY A 444 5.75 20.01 9.40
CA GLY A 444 6.35 20.84 10.44
C GLY A 444 7.04 22.10 9.95
N ASP A 445 7.09 22.34 8.63
CA ASP A 445 7.62 23.58 8.06
C ASP A 445 6.88 23.94 6.76
N SER A 446 6.03 24.98 6.82
CA SER A 446 5.20 25.44 5.70
C SER A 446 5.96 26.26 4.65
N ASP A 447 7.23 26.57 4.87
CA ASP A 447 8.09 27.25 3.89
C ASP A 447 9.03 26.29 3.14
N ILE A 448 9.01 25.00 3.49
CA ILE A 448 9.79 23.95 2.83
C ILE A 448 8.86 23.02 2.06
N LEU A 449 9.20 22.73 0.81
CA LEU A 449 8.50 21.69 0.04
C LEU A 449 9.14 20.33 0.25
N THR A 450 8.36 19.28 0.07
CA THR A 450 8.82 17.90 0.11
C THR A 450 8.47 17.19 -1.19
N GLY A 451 9.33 16.29 -1.62
CA GLY A 451 9.12 15.51 -2.83
C GLY A 451 10.05 14.30 -2.93
N ARG A 452 9.88 13.53 -4.01
CA ARG A 452 10.70 12.34 -4.27
C ARG A 452 11.32 12.35 -5.67
N THR A 453 12.59 11.96 -5.72
CA THR A 453 13.29 11.62 -6.96
C THR A 453 12.81 10.29 -7.53
N ALA A 454 13.20 10.02 -8.77
CA ALA A 454 12.94 8.77 -9.48
C ALA A 454 13.30 7.53 -8.63
N ASP A 455 14.51 7.51 -8.08
CA ASP A 455 15.07 6.46 -7.22
C ASP A 455 14.55 6.48 -5.76
N PHE A 456 13.46 7.22 -5.53
CA PHE A 456 12.67 7.25 -4.28
C PHE A 456 13.38 7.91 -3.08
N LYS A 457 14.38 8.77 -3.32
CA LYS A 457 14.98 9.59 -2.24
C LYS A 457 14.05 10.73 -1.84
N LEU A 458 13.93 10.95 -0.53
CA LEU A 458 13.14 12.03 0.03
C LEU A 458 13.93 13.35 -0.02
N ILE A 459 13.38 14.33 -0.71
CA ILE A 459 13.97 15.66 -0.84
C ILE A 459 13.12 16.67 -0.05
N ASN A 460 13.76 17.41 0.85
CA ASN A 460 13.20 18.63 1.43
C ASN A 460 13.87 19.81 0.73
N LEU A 461 13.11 20.70 0.10
CA LEU A 461 13.68 21.77 -0.70
C LEU A 461 13.14 23.14 -0.34
N ALA A 462 14.04 24.11 -0.31
CA ALA A 462 13.68 25.52 -0.21
C ALA A 462 13.31 26.07 -1.60
N VAL A 463 12.39 27.04 -1.62
CA VAL A 463 12.06 27.84 -2.81
C VAL A 463 12.77 29.19 -2.69
N PRO A 464 13.80 29.49 -3.51
CA PRO A 464 14.47 30.78 -3.53
C PRO A 464 13.53 31.95 -3.80
N GLU A 465 13.86 33.13 -3.28
CA GLU A 465 13.04 34.34 -3.42
C GLU A 465 12.79 34.73 -4.88
N ASP A 466 13.80 34.59 -5.75
CA ASP A 466 13.69 34.92 -7.17
C ASP A 466 12.76 33.96 -7.95
N ILE A 467 12.49 32.77 -7.41
CA ILE A 467 11.45 31.86 -7.89
C ILE A 467 10.12 32.19 -7.21
N ARG A 468 10.13 32.42 -5.89
CA ARG A 468 8.96 32.74 -5.07
C ARG A 468 8.21 33.97 -5.63
N GLU A 469 8.91 35.02 -6.02
CA GLU A 469 8.37 36.25 -6.63
C GLU A 469 7.68 36.01 -8.00
N LYS A 470 7.99 34.91 -8.70
CA LYS A 470 7.41 34.57 -10.00
C LYS A 470 6.24 33.61 -9.89
N LEU A 471 5.97 33.07 -8.71
CA LEU A 471 4.86 32.15 -8.49
C LEU A 471 3.52 32.90 -8.48
N PRO A 472 2.46 32.28 -9.00
CA PRO A 472 1.11 32.84 -8.92
C PRO A 472 0.59 32.86 -7.47
N ALA A 473 -0.45 33.67 -7.23
CA ALA A 473 -1.00 33.87 -5.88
C ALA A 473 -1.53 32.57 -5.23
N ASP A 474 -2.04 31.62 -6.03
CA ASP A 474 -2.53 30.32 -5.57
C ASP A 474 -1.41 29.38 -5.08
N ALA A 475 -0.14 29.70 -5.36
CA ALA A 475 1.01 29.01 -4.77
C ALA A 475 1.21 29.33 -3.29
N PHE A 476 0.44 30.27 -2.73
CA PHE A 476 0.51 30.69 -1.34
C PHE A 476 -0.85 30.53 -0.66
N ASN A 477 -0.84 30.24 0.63
CA ASN A 477 -2.05 30.24 1.47
C ASN A 477 -2.33 31.62 2.07
N ASP A 478 -3.41 31.74 2.84
CA ASP A 478 -3.82 33.01 3.48
C ASP A 478 -2.76 33.62 4.43
N GLN A 479 -1.82 32.80 4.90
CA GLN A 479 -0.69 33.22 5.75
C GLN A 479 0.57 33.56 4.95
N ASN A 480 0.48 33.60 3.61
CA ASN A 480 1.58 33.84 2.68
C ASN A 480 2.72 32.79 2.74
N THR A 481 2.39 31.57 3.22
CA THR A 481 3.27 30.41 3.17
C THR A 481 2.89 29.50 2.01
N LEU A 482 3.71 28.50 1.67
CA LEU A 482 3.51 27.70 0.47
C LEU A 482 2.20 26.89 0.56
N ASN A 483 1.44 26.87 -0.54
CA ASN A 483 0.20 26.10 -0.65
C ASN A 483 0.49 24.66 -1.11
N SER A 484 0.28 23.68 -0.24
CA SER A 484 0.49 22.26 -0.54
C SER A 484 -0.26 21.80 -1.79
N ASP A 485 -1.52 22.21 -1.95
CA ASP A 485 -2.39 21.76 -3.05
C ASP A 485 -1.92 22.29 -4.41
N TYR A 486 -1.25 23.44 -4.42
CA TYR A 486 -0.68 24.00 -5.65
C TYR A 486 0.53 23.20 -6.11
N PHE A 487 1.43 22.83 -5.18
CA PHE A 487 2.68 22.16 -5.54
C PHE A 487 2.53 20.66 -5.75
N GLU A 488 1.52 20.04 -5.15
CA GLU A 488 1.25 18.62 -5.34
C GLU A 488 1.22 18.26 -6.84
N ALA A 489 1.83 17.13 -7.20
CA ALA A 489 1.93 16.61 -8.57
C ALA A 489 2.86 17.37 -9.52
N LYS A 490 3.37 18.54 -9.14
CA LYS A 490 4.28 19.30 -9.99
C LYS A 490 5.69 18.73 -9.93
N TYR A 491 6.42 18.94 -11.01
CA TYR A 491 7.81 18.56 -11.11
C TYR A 491 8.68 19.80 -10.93
N CYS A 492 9.87 19.64 -10.37
CA CYS A 492 10.84 20.72 -10.30
C CYS A 492 12.26 20.18 -10.44
N LEU A 493 13.17 21.03 -10.92
CA LEU A 493 14.59 20.79 -10.85
C LEU A 493 15.11 21.31 -9.52
N VAL A 494 15.88 20.48 -8.82
CA VAL A 494 16.42 20.79 -7.49
C VAL A 494 17.91 20.51 -7.48
N GLU A 495 18.70 21.50 -7.07
CA GLU A 495 20.11 21.27 -6.74
C GLU A 495 20.22 20.69 -5.34
N LEU A 496 20.85 19.53 -5.22
CA LEU A 496 21.01 18.81 -3.95
C LEU A 496 22.21 19.36 -3.19
N ILE A 497 21.99 19.91 -1.99
CA ILE A 497 23.01 20.66 -1.26
C ILE A 497 23.56 19.94 -0.04
N LYS A 498 22.74 19.13 0.64
CA LYS A 498 23.16 18.46 1.89
C LYS A 498 22.48 17.13 2.09
N ALA A 499 23.29 16.09 2.28
CA ALA A 499 22.82 14.76 2.60
C ALA A 499 22.56 14.64 4.11
N LYS A 500 21.39 14.10 4.46
CA LYS A 500 21.13 13.47 5.77
C LYS A 500 20.97 11.97 5.55
N THR A 501 20.92 11.21 6.64
CA THR A 501 20.74 9.75 6.58
C THR A 501 19.45 9.34 5.89
N PHE A 502 18.34 10.06 6.13
CA PHE A 502 17.00 9.68 5.67
C PHE A 502 16.35 10.67 4.70
N SER A 503 17.06 11.74 4.35
CA SER A 503 16.57 12.76 3.42
C SER A 503 17.74 13.57 2.84
N ILE A 504 17.46 14.34 1.81
CA ILE A 504 18.40 15.29 1.21
C ILE A 504 17.76 16.66 1.24
N GLU A 505 18.55 17.67 1.62
CA GLU A 505 18.15 19.06 1.48
C GLU A 505 18.58 19.59 0.11
N GLY A 506 17.70 20.36 -0.52
CA GLY A 506 17.91 20.92 -1.84
C GLY A 506 17.40 22.34 -1.98
N VAL A 507 17.72 22.96 -3.11
CA VAL A 507 17.21 24.28 -3.49
C VAL A 507 16.57 24.19 -4.87
N MET A 508 15.33 24.64 -4.98
CA MET A 508 14.63 24.67 -6.27
C MET A 508 15.39 25.55 -7.25
N LYS A 509 15.66 25.01 -8.45
CA LYS A 509 16.22 25.74 -9.59
C LYS A 509 15.14 26.19 -10.56
N GLN A 510 14.13 25.36 -10.75
CA GLN A 510 13.06 25.60 -11.71
C GLN A 510 11.84 24.76 -11.39
N LEU A 511 10.64 25.34 -11.47
CA LEU A 511 9.39 24.60 -11.51
C LEU A 511 9.09 24.17 -12.95
N ILE A 512 8.80 22.89 -13.16
CA ILE A 512 8.44 22.30 -14.44
C ILE A 512 6.91 22.21 -14.46
N CYS A 513 6.27 23.08 -15.25
CA CYS A 513 4.82 23.13 -15.41
C CYS A 513 4.30 21.99 -16.31
#